data_AF-A0A529NJG9-F1
#
_entry.id   AF-A0A529NJG9-F1
#
_cell.length_a   1.000
_cell.length_b   1.000
_cell.length_c   1.000
_cell.angle_alpha   90.00
_cell.angle_beta   90.00
_cell.angle_gamma   90.00
#
_symmetry.space_group_name_H-M   'P 1'
#
loop_
_entity.id
_entity.type
_entity.pdbx_description
1 polymer ?
#
loop_
_entity_poly.entity_id
_entity_poly.type
_entity_poly.pdbx_seq_one_letter_code
_entity_poly.pdbx_strand_id
1 'polypeptide(L)'
;AAAAEAAGLPVQQCEVHKIHLGGGFGRRGNFQDYVRQAVSIAKQVPGAPVKLIWSREEDMLHGAYHPTTRCRLTGALDADGNLTALHMRISGQSILAAVRPEGMQNGMDPVVFQGLVLSGTEGTLGYTVGNLRIDHA
;
A
#
# COMPACT_ATOMS: atom_id res chain seq x y z
N ALA A 1 4.95 -12.70 12.75
CA ALA A 1 3.49 -12.86 12.86
C ALA A 1 3.00 -14.01 11.96
N ALA A 2 2.88 -13.80 10.64
CA ALA A 2 2.25 -14.74 9.70
C ALA A 2 2.65 -16.23 9.83
N ALA A 3 3.94 -16.54 9.90
CA ALA A 3 4.41 -17.92 10.03
C ALA A 3 3.98 -18.57 11.36
N ALA A 4 4.20 -17.87 12.48
CA ALA A 4 3.85 -18.32 13.82
C ALA A 4 2.33 -18.51 13.99
N GLU A 5 1.54 -17.55 13.50
CA GLU A 5 0.07 -17.63 13.48
C GLU A 5 -0.44 -18.84 12.71
N ALA A 6 0.04 -19.05 11.47
CA ALA A 6 -0.37 -20.20 10.66
C ALA A 6 0.11 -21.54 11.25
N ALA A 7 1.29 -21.54 11.87
CA ALA A 7 1.83 -22.71 12.56
C ALA A 7 1.00 -23.04 13.81
N GLY A 8 0.50 -22.03 14.51
CA GLY A 8 -0.05 -22.15 15.86
C GLY A 8 1.06 -22.33 16.91
N LEU A 9 2.23 -21.74 16.67
CA LEU A 9 3.42 -21.87 17.53
C LEU A 9 3.89 -20.51 18.04
N PRO A 10 4.60 -20.45 19.18
CA PRO A 10 5.27 -19.24 19.62
C PRO A 10 6.28 -18.75 18.57
N VAL A 11 6.47 -17.43 18.46
CA VAL A 11 7.40 -16.81 17.50
C VAL A 11 8.83 -17.35 17.66
N GLN A 12 9.24 -17.68 18.89
CA GLN A 12 10.56 -18.21 19.20
C GLN A 12 10.81 -19.62 18.61
N GLN A 13 9.75 -20.32 18.19
CA GLN A 13 9.83 -21.62 17.51
C GLN A 13 9.68 -21.51 15.99
N CYS A 14 9.67 -20.30 15.44
CA CYS A 14 9.51 -20.06 14.01
C CYS A 14 10.65 -19.17 13.50
N GLU A 15 11.54 -19.76 12.70
CA GLU A 15 12.59 -19.00 12.01
C GLU A 15 12.13 -18.58 10.61
N VAL A 16 12.38 -17.31 10.25
CA VAL A 16 12.04 -16.77 8.92
C VAL A 16 13.29 -16.17 8.31
N HIS A 17 13.77 -16.79 7.23
CA HIS A 17 14.91 -16.28 6.46
C HIS A 17 14.43 -15.37 5.34
N LYS A 18 14.85 -14.10 5.38
CA LYS A 18 14.63 -13.17 4.27
C LYS A 18 15.61 -13.49 3.15
N ILE A 19 15.07 -13.79 1.97
CA ILE A 19 15.85 -14.08 0.77
C ILE A 19 15.88 -12.89 -0.18
N HIS A 20 16.85 -12.89 -1.10
CA HIS A 20 16.84 -11.97 -2.23
C HIS A 20 15.59 -12.22 -3.09
N LEU A 21 14.94 -11.14 -3.51
CA LEU A 21 13.67 -11.18 -4.23
C LEU A 21 13.72 -10.26 -5.45
N GLY A 22 13.14 -10.71 -6.56
CA GLY A 22 13.08 -9.97 -7.83
C GLY A 22 12.03 -8.85 -7.84
N GLY A 23 12.08 -7.94 -6.87
CA GLY A 23 11.12 -6.85 -6.70
C GLY A 23 9.82 -7.25 -5.99
N GLY A 24 9.14 -6.24 -5.45
CA GLY A 24 7.89 -6.43 -4.69
C GLY A 24 6.89 -5.28 -4.80
N PHE A 25 7.35 -4.04 -5.03
CA PHE A 25 6.51 -2.86 -5.34
C PHE A 25 5.26 -2.75 -4.43
N GLY A 26 5.43 -2.98 -3.12
CA GLY A 26 4.34 -2.98 -2.12
C GLY A 26 3.68 -4.35 -1.87
N ARG A 27 3.50 -5.19 -2.89
CA ARG A 27 2.81 -6.50 -2.78
C ARG A 27 3.38 -7.44 -1.73
N ARG A 28 4.71 -7.44 -1.57
CA ARG A 28 5.45 -8.34 -0.65
C ARG A 28 5.73 -7.73 0.72
N GLY A 29 5.23 -6.53 0.99
CA GLY A 29 5.42 -5.83 2.26
C GLY A 29 4.52 -6.39 3.35
N ASN A 30 3.21 -6.19 3.21
CA ASN A 30 2.26 -6.46 4.30
C ASN A 30 1.42 -7.74 4.13
N PHE A 31 1.14 -8.13 2.89
CA PHE A 31 0.34 -9.31 2.58
C PHE A 31 1.24 -10.55 2.55
N GLN A 32 1.19 -11.33 3.63
CA GLN A 32 2.01 -12.54 3.84
C GLN A 32 1.16 -13.81 3.70
N ASP A 33 0.31 -13.83 2.67
CA ASP A 33 -0.62 -14.91 2.31
C ASP A 33 0.13 -16.17 1.85
N TYR A 34 1.16 -16.02 1.02
CA TYR A 34 2.01 -17.13 0.59
C TYR A 34 2.74 -17.83 1.75
N VAL A 35 3.15 -17.08 2.79
CA VAL A 35 3.76 -17.66 4.00
C VAL A 35 2.74 -18.50 4.75
N ARG A 36 1.51 -17.99 4.93
CA ARG A 36 0.44 -18.72 5.62
C ARG A 36 0.06 -19.99 4.86
N GLN A 37 -0.02 -19.92 3.53
CA GLN A 37 -0.32 -21.07 2.69
C GLN A 37 0.80 -22.13 2.78
N ALA A 38 2.06 -21.74 2.63
CA ALA A 38 3.20 -22.66 2.71
C ALA A 38 3.25 -23.38 4.08
N VAL A 39 3.07 -22.66 5.18
CA VAL A 39 3.03 -23.24 6.53
C VAL A 39 1.83 -24.18 6.70
N SER A 40 0.65 -23.79 6.22
CA SER A 40 -0.56 -24.62 6.30
C SER A 40 -0.40 -25.94 5.53
N ILE A 41 0.25 -25.91 4.36
CA ILE A 41 0.57 -27.12 3.58
C ILE A 41 1.58 -27.98 4.35
N ALA A 42 2.67 -27.39 4.87
CA ALA A 42 3.71 -28.12 5.59
C ALA A 42 3.17 -28.88 6.82
N LYS A 43 2.16 -28.33 7.52
CA LYS A 43 1.48 -29.01 8.63
C LYS A 43 0.79 -30.32 8.23
N GLN A 44 0.40 -30.45 6.97
CA GLN A 44 -0.26 -31.66 6.44
C GLN A 44 0.75 -32.73 5.99
N VAL A 45 2.04 -32.40 5.85
CA VAL A 45 3.09 -33.32 5.40
C VAL A 45 4.31 -33.30 6.34
N PRO A 46 4.17 -33.79 7.58
CA PRO A 46 5.24 -33.72 8.57
C PRO A 46 6.55 -34.38 8.09
N GLY A 47 7.68 -33.72 8.36
CA GLY A 47 9.01 -34.21 7.99
C GLY A 47 9.40 -33.99 6.53
N ALA A 48 8.50 -33.50 5.68
CA ALA A 48 8.79 -33.17 4.29
C ALA A 48 8.92 -31.64 4.06
N PRO A 49 10.03 -31.15 3.47
CA PRO A 49 10.13 -29.76 3.07
C PRO A 49 9.10 -29.39 1.98
N VAL A 50 8.49 -28.22 2.11
CA VAL A 50 7.52 -27.68 1.13
C VAL A 50 8.12 -26.49 0.40
N LYS A 51 8.08 -26.53 -0.95
CA LYS A 51 8.39 -25.38 -1.80
C LYS A 51 7.12 -24.95 -2.52
N LEU A 52 6.61 -23.77 -2.15
CA LEU A 52 5.46 -23.15 -2.83
C LEU A 52 5.99 -22.12 -3.84
N ILE A 53 5.56 -22.25 -5.09
CA ILE A 53 5.76 -21.24 -6.14
C ILE A 53 4.41 -21.04 -6.81
N TRP A 54 3.92 -19.80 -6.79
CA TRP A 54 2.77 -19.43 -7.60
C TRP A 54 3.17 -19.22 -9.04
N SER A 55 2.29 -19.60 -9.96
CA SER A 55 2.39 -19.15 -11.34
C SER A 55 2.27 -17.63 -11.41
N ARG A 56 2.59 -17.06 -12.58
CA ARG A 56 2.44 -15.62 -12.79
C ARG A 56 0.98 -15.19 -12.62
N GLU A 57 0.06 -16.00 -13.14
CA GLU A 57 -1.37 -15.76 -13.11
C GLU A 57 -1.90 -15.80 -11.67
N GLU A 58 -1.46 -16.79 -10.88
CA GLU A 58 -1.82 -16.88 -9.47
C GLU A 58 -1.29 -15.67 -8.68
N ASP A 59 -0.02 -15.28 -8.86
CA ASP A 59 0.56 -14.12 -8.17
C ASP A 59 -0.21 -12.82 -8.47
N MET A 60 -0.67 -12.66 -9.72
CA MET A 60 -1.47 -11.50 -10.14
C MET A 60 -2.90 -11.50 -9.58
N LEU A 61 -3.50 -12.68 -9.35
CA LEU A 61 -4.88 -12.80 -8.86
C LEU A 61 -4.99 -12.77 -7.32
N HIS A 62 -3.98 -13.26 -6.60
CA HIS A 62 -3.98 -13.26 -5.13
C HIS A 62 -3.53 -11.91 -4.54
N GLY A 63 -2.91 -11.05 -5.34
CA GLY A 63 -2.44 -9.74 -4.89
C GLY A 63 -3.54 -8.69 -4.74
N ALA A 64 -3.23 -7.67 -3.92
CA ALA A 64 -3.99 -6.44 -3.91
C ALA A 64 -3.45 -5.50 -5.00
N TYR A 65 -4.35 -4.94 -5.79
CA TYR A 65 -4.02 -3.85 -6.70
C TYR A 65 -3.83 -2.54 -5.92
N HIS A 66 -3.09 -1.60 -6.51
CA HIS A 66 -3.03 -0.25 -5.96
C HIS A 66 -4.45 0.34 -5.88
N PRO A 67 -4.84 0.96 -4.76
CA PRO A 67 -6.15 1.59 -4.63
C PRO A 67 -6.44 2.56 -5.76
N THR A 68 -7.67 2.51 -6.26
CA THR A 68 -8.18 3.51 -7.19
C THR A 68 -8.52 4.79 -6.46
N THR A 69 -8.02 5.89 -6.98
CA THR A 69 -8.31 7.24 -6.51
C THR A 69 -9.02 8.01 -7.60
N ARG A 70 -10.05 8.76 -7.22
CA ARG A 70 -10.74 9.70 -8.11
C ARG A 70 -10.57 11.10 -7.57
N CYS A 71 -10.23 12.04 -8.44
CA CYS A 71 -10.22 13.45 -8.11
C CYS A 71 -11.06 14.26 -9.11
N ARG A 72 -11.54 15.41 -8.64
CA ARG A 72 -12.06 16.49 -9.47
C ARG A 72 -11.18 17.70 -9.25
N LEU A 73 -10.67 18.26 -10.35
CA LEU A 73 -9.88 19.48 -10.34
C LEU A 73 -10.69 20.62 -10.95
N THR A 74 -10.51 21.83 -10.41
CA THR A 74 -11.05 23.07 -10.96
C THR A 74 -9.95 24.12 -10.88
N GLY A 75 -9.56 24.66 -12.02
CA GLY A 75 -8.50 25.66 -12.13
C GLY A 75 -9.05 27.01 -12.59
N ALA A 76 -8.37 28.09 -12.19
CA ALA A 76 -8.57 29.42 -12.75
C ALA A 76 -7.29 29.87 -13.45
N LEU A 77 -7.44 30.49 -14.63
CA LEU A 77 -6.34 31.04 -15.41
C LEU A 77 -6.47 32.57 -15.49
N ASP A 78 -5.35 33.26 -15.56
CA ASP A 78 -5.32 34.68 -15.94
C ASP A 78 -5.42 34.86 -17.48
N ALA A 79 -5.34 36.12 -17.94
CA ALA A 79 -5.42 36.45 -19.36
C ALA A 79 -4.24 35.92 -20.19
N ASP A 80 -3.09 35.69 -19.56
CA ASP A 80 -1.88 35.15 -20.19
C ASP A 80 -1.86 33.60 -20.15
N GLY A 81 -2.88 32.98 -19.53
CA GLY A 81 -3.02 31.54 -19.40
C GLY A 81 -2.29 30.93 -18.21
N ASN A 82 -1.77 31.72 -17.27
CA ASN A 82 -1.12 31.20 -16.07
C ASN A 82 -2.15 30.73 -15.04
N LEU A 83 -1.83 29.64 -14.34
CA LEU A 83 -2.67 29.08 -13.28
C LEU A 83 -2.64 29.97 -12.02
N THR A 84 -3.77 30.57 -11.67
CA THR A 84 -3.90 31.47 -10.49
C THR A 84 -4.57 30.79 -9.30
N ALA A 85 -5.41 29.78 -9.54
CA ALA A 85 -6.05 29.00 -8.49
C ALA A 85 -6.23 27.53 -8.90
N LEU A 86 -6.16 26.63 -7.93
CA LEU A 86 -6.45 25.21 -8.09
C LEU A 86 -7.23 24.69 -6.89
N HIS A 87 -8.40 24.12 -7.15
CA HIS A 87 -9.15 23.32 -6.20
C HIS A 87 -9.12 21.86 -6.64
N MET A 88 -8.64 20.97 -5.77
CA MET A 88 -8.71 19.53 -5.94
C MET A 88 -9.57 18.92 -4.82
N ARG A 89 -10.57 18.12 -5.21
CA ARG A 89 -11.27 17.21 -4.31
C ARG A 89 -10.93 15.78 -4.66
N ILE A 90 -10.36 15.02 -3.72
CA ILE A 90 -9.88 13.64 -3.93
C ILE A 90 -10.63 12.63 -3.05
N SER A 91 -10.81 11.42 -3.53
CA SER A 91 -11.35 10.29 -2.76
C SER A 91 -10.73 8.99 -3.25
N GLY A 92 -10.50 8.05 -2.35
CA GLY A 92 -9.93 6.76 -2.69
C GLY A 92 -9.97 5.79 -1.53
N GLN A 93 -9.77 4.51 -1.83
CA GLN A 93 -9.62 3.49 -0.81
C GLN A 93 -8.30 3.71 -0.05
N SER A 94 -8.35 3.63 1.27
CA SER A 94 -7.18 3.78 2.13
C SER A 94 -6.21 2.59 1.98
N ILE A 95 -4.92 2.91 1.85
CA ILE A 95 -3.82 1.94 1.90
C ILE A 95 -3.57 1.57 3.36
N LEU A 96 -3.44 2.56 4.25
CA LEU A 96 -3.09 2.35 5.65
C LEU A 96 -4.15 1.57 6.42
N ALA A 97 -5.43 1.76 6.13
CA ALA A 97 -6.50 0.95 6.73
C ALA A 97 -6.32 -0.56 6.48
N ALA A 98 -5.69 -0.95 5.36
CA ALA A 98 -5.40 -2.35 5.05
C ALA A 98 -4.02 -2.79 5.56
N VAL A 99 -3.00 -1.93 5.47
CA VAL A 99 -1.62 -2.36 5.71
C VAL A 99 -1.06 -2.01 7.08
N ARG A 100 -1.52 -0.92 7.69
CA ARG A 100 -1.00 -0.38 8.94
C ARG A 100 -2.00 0.63 9.54
N PRO A 101 -3.13 0.15 10.11
CA PRO A 101 -4.22 1.02 10.56
C PRO A 101 -3.80 2.05 11.61
N GLU A 102 -2.78 1.75 12.42
CA GLU A 102 -2.20 2.65 13.41
C GLU A 102 -1.54 3.90 12.80
N GLY A 103 -1.28 3.89 11.48
CA GLY A 103 -0.78 5.06 10.76
C GLY A 103 -1.87 6.06 10.35
N MET A 104 -3.15 5.73 10.54
CA MET A 104 -4.27 6.63 10.24
C MET A 104 -4.31 7.80 11.23
N GLN A 105 -4.68 8.99 10.76
CA GLN A 105 -4.70 10.21 11.57
C GLN A 105 -6.09 10.84 11.53
N ASN A 106 -6.79 10.90 12.67
CA ASN A 106 -8.14 11.49 12.77
C ASN A 106 -9.13 10.95 11.72
N GLY A 107 -9.04 9.66 11.40
CA GLY A 107 -9.87 9.02 10.36
C GLY A 107 -9.39 9.21 8.91
N MET A 108 -8.28 9.93 8.70
CA MET A 108 -7.65 10.19 7.41
C MET A 108 -6.48 9.25 7.15
N ASP A 109 -6.31 8.83 5.90
CA ASP A 109 -5.09 8.20 5.40
C ASP A 109 -4.16 9.24 4.78
N PRO A 110 -3.08 9.67 5.47
CA PRO A 110 -2.13 10.65 4.90
C PRO A 110 -1.40 10.13 3.66
N VAL A 111 -1.32 8.81 3.45
CA VAL A 111 -0.64 8.22 2.27
C VAL A 111 -1.44 8.50 1.00
N VAL A 112 -2.77 8.65 1.09
CA VAL A 112 -3.62 9.04 -0.06
C VAL A 112 -3.28 10.45 -0.57
N PHE A 113 -2.67 11.30 0.25
CA PHE A 113 -2.28 12.67 -0.10
C PHE A 113 -0.79 12.84 -0.39
N GLN A 114 -0.03 11.74 -0.53
CA GLN A 114 1.38 11.84 -0.90
C GLN A 114 1.53 12.63 -2.21
N GLY A 115 2.48 13.57 -2.21
CA GLY A 115 2.70 14.48 -3.34
C GLY A 115 1.70 15.64 -3.47
N LEU A 116 0.62 15.64 -2.68
CA LEU A 116 -0.38 16.72 -2.67
C LEU A 116 -0.20 17.67 -1.47
N VAL A 117 0.59 17.28 -0.47
CA VAL A 117 0.90 18.14 0.67
C VAL A 117 1.94 19.21 0.32
N LEU A 118 1.82 20.38 0.96
CA LEU A 118 2.74 21.50 0.77
C LEU A 118 4.16 21.21 1.32
N SER A 119 4.27 20.28 2.26
CA SER A 119 5.53 19.85 2.86
C SER A 119 5.44 18.38 3.26
N GLY A 120 6.50 17.61 3.02
CA GLY A 120 6.55 16.20 3.40
C GLY A 120 7.84 15.54 2.93
N THR A 121 8.12 14.34 3.46
CA THR A 121 9.33 13.56 3.15
C THR A 121 9.20 12.70 1.88
N GLU A 122 7.97 12.49 1.41
CA GLU A 122 7.63 11.55 0.33
C GLU A 122 7.28 12.26 -1.00
N GLY A 123 7.45 13.59 -1.06
CA GLY A 123 7.16 14.45 -2.21
C GLY A 123 6.13 15.54 -1.92
N THR A 124 6.26 16.66 -2.64
CA THR A 124 5.36 17.82 -2.56
C THR A 124 4.84 18.20 -3.94
N LEU A 125 3.77 18.98 -3.99
CA LEU A 125 3.27 19.52 -5.25
C LEU A 125 4.37 20.36 -5.92
N GLY A 126 4.76 20.00 -7.14
CA GLY A 126 5.93 20.59 -7.83
C GLY A 126 5.73 22.01 -8.35
N TYR A 127 4.52 22.57 -8.25
CA TYR A 127 4.18 23.91 -8.69
C TYR A 127 3.68 24.75 -7.54
N THR A 128 4.08 26.01 -7.51
CA THR A 128 3.46 27.00 -6.63
C THR A 128 2.17 27.48 -7.28
N VAL A 129 1.04 27.36 -6.58
CA VAL A 129 -0.26 27.90 -7.01
C VAL A 129 -0.70 28.91 -5.97
N GLY A 130 -0.91 30.16 -6.39
CA GLY A 130 -1.20 31.27 -5.47
C GLY A 130 -2.43 31.03 -4.59
N ASN A 131 -3.43 30.33 -5.13
CA ASN A 131 -4.64 29.93 -4.39
C ASN A 131 -4.85 28.41 -4.52
N LEU A 132 -4.33 27.63 -3.57
CA LEU A 132 -4.44 26.17 -3.56
C LEU A 132 -5.41 25.69 -2.48
N ARG A 133 -6.36 24.84 -2.87
CA ARG A 133 -7.20 24.07 -1.93
C ARG A 133 -7.20 22.60 -2.33
N ILE A 134 -6.87 21.74 -1.38
CA ILE A 134 -6.94 20.28 -1.55
C ILE A 134 -7.75 19.73 -0.38
N ASP A 135 -8.87 19.09 -0.69
CA ASP A 135 -9.72 18.44 0.30
C ASP A 135 -10.09 17.03 -0.15
N HIS A 136 -10.55 16.21 0.80
CA HIS A 136 -11.09 14.90 0.51
C HIS A 136 -12.59 14.83 0.68
N ALA A 137 -13.22 13.93 -0.08
CA ALA A 137 -14.59 13.51 0.17
C ALA A 137 -14.66 12.47 1.30
#